data_AF-A0A8J7DBY2-F1
#
_entry.id   AF-A0A8J7DBY2-F1
#
_cell.length_a   1.000
_cell.length_b   1.000
_cell.length_c   1.000
_cell.angle_alpha   90.00
_cell.angle_beta   90.00
_cell.angle_gamma   90.00
#
_symmetry.space_group_name_H-M   'P 1'
#
loop_
_entity.id
_entity.type
_entity.pdbx_description
1 polymer ?
#
loop_
_entity_poly.entity_id
_entity_poly.type
_entity_poly.pdbx_seq_one_letter_code
_entity_poly.pdbx_strand_id
1 'polypeptide(L)'
;MPQAVIDKLFNPFFTTKPVGKGTGIGMSISHQIVVERHQGKLECRSQLGAGTEFLIQIPIQQPSDAPTGEGKGSVSNSGATRVEPIAVPSPG
;
A
#
# COMPACT_ATOMS: atom_id res chain seq x y z
N MET A 1 18.31 0.26 11.89
CA MET A 1 18.22 -0.08 10.45
C MET A 1 18.54 1.18 9.66
N PRO A 2 19.26 1.08 8.52
CA PRO A 2 19.50 2.23 7.66
C PRO A 2 18.21 2.79 7.06
N GLN A 3 18.17 4.11 6.82
CA GLN A 3 16.98 4.77 6.27
C GLN A 3 16.51 4.17 4.94
N ALA A 4 17.44 3.88 4.02
CA ALA A 4 17.13 3.28 2.73
C ALA A 4 16.44 1.89 2.79
N VAL A 5 16.57 1.17 3.92
CA VAL A 5 15.86 -0.09 4.18
C VAL A 5 14.44 0.21 4.66
N ILE A 6 14.27 1.22 5.51
CA ILE A 6 12.97 1.65 6.06
C ILE A 6 12.06 2.13 4.92
N ASP A 7 12.60 2.91 3.98
CA ASP A 7 11.84 3.45 2.84
C ASP A 7 11.27 2.37 1.90
N LYS A 8 11.88 1.18 1.91
CA LYS A 8 11.47 0.02 1.09
C LYS A 8 10.74 -1.05 1.90
N LEU A 9 10.65 -0.89 3.21
CA LEU A 9 10.26 -1.92 4.16
C LEU A 9 8.86 -2.49 3.90
N PHE A 10 7.94 -1.64 3.44
CA PHE A 10 6.55 -2.01 3.15
C PHE A 10 6.34 -2.42 1.69
N ASN A 11 7.38 -2.36 0.85
CA ASN A 11 7.27 -2.78 -0.54
C ASN A 11 7.12 -4.31 -0.61
N PRO A 12 6.16 -4.84 -1.39
CA PRO A 12 6.05 -6.28 -1.59
C PRO A 12 7.37 -6.89 -2.06
N PHE A 13 7.67 -8.08 -1.55
CA PHE A 13 8.86 -8.88 -1.86
C PHE A 13 10.20 -8.30 -1.39
N PHE A 14 10.21 -7.12 -0.77
CA PHE A 14 11.45 -6.55 -0.25
C PHE A 14 11.95 -7.36 0.95
N THR A 15 13.24 -7.71 0.92
CA THR A 15 13.91 -8.41 2.02
C THR A 15 15.40 -8.12 1.98
N THR A 16 16.02 -8.02 3.15
CA THR A 16 17.49 -7.98 3.30
C THR A 16 18.09 -9.38 3.48
N LYS A 17 17.24 -10.41 3.62
CA LYS A 17 17.69 -11.80 3.72
C LYS A 17 18.18 -12.31 2.37
N PRO A 18 19.13 -13.27 2.36
CA PRO A 18 19.56 -13.94 1.14
C PRO A 18 18.40 -14.61 0.38
N VAL A 19 18.63 -14.88 -0.89
CA VAL A 19 17.68 -15.57 -1.77
C VAL A 19 17.23 -16.90 -1.13
N GLY A 20 15.91 -17.15 -1.16
CA GLY A 20 15.30 -18.35 -0.60
C GLY A 20 15.16 -18.38 0.92
N LYS A 21 15.57 -17.33 1.66
CA LYS A 21 15.46 -17.26 3.14
C LYS A 21 14.30 -16.39 3.63
N GLY A 22 13.46 -15.91 2.73
CA GLY A 22 12.26 -15.15 3.03
C GLY A 22 11.62 -14.62 1.76
N THR A 23 10.30 -14.50 1.77
CA THR A 23 9.51 -14.01 0.63
C THR A 23 9.39 -12.49 0.60
N GLY A 24 9.70 -11.80 1.70
CA GLY A 24 9.54 -10.35 1.81
C GLY A 24 8.07 -9.88 1.81
N ILE A 25 7.12 -10.77 2.10
CA ILE A 25 5.67 -10.49 2.00
C ILE A 25 5.04 -10.04 3.33
N GLY A 26 5.60 -10.45 4.47
CA GLY A 26 4.96 -10.22 5.76
C GLY A 26 4.69 -8.74 6.05
N MET A 27 5.67 -7.88 5.77
CA MET A 27 5.58 -6.46 6.09
C MET A 27 4.63 -5.69 5.18
N SER A 28 4.56 -6.04 3.89
CA SER A 28 3.58 -5.46 2.97
C SER A 28 2.15 -5.86 3.36
N ILE A 29 1.93 -7.11 3.77
CA ILE A 29 0.62 -7.57 4.27
C ILE A 29 0.24 -6.84 5.56
N SER A 30 1.17 -6.71 6.51
CA SER A 30 0.91 -5.96 7.74
C SER A 30 0.49 -4.51 7.46
N HIS A 31 1.17 -3.84 6.52
CA HIS A 31 0.79 -2.49 6.11
C HIS A 31 -0.62 -2.44 5.50
N GLN A 32 -0.94 -3.35 4.57
CA GLN A 32 -2.28 -3.44 3.99
C GLN A 32 -3.36 -3.67 5.05
N ILE A 33 -3.13 -4.59 5.99
CA ILE A 33 -4.09 -4.87 7.06
C ILE A 33 -4.28 -3.62 7.93
N VAL A 34 -3.20 -3.05 8.45
CA VAL A 34 -3.27 -1.91 9.40
C VAL A 34 -3.83 -0.67 8.73
N VAL A 35 -3.33 -0.30 7.55
CA VAL A 35 -3.66 0.97 6.90
C VAL A 35 -4.91 0.84 6.05
N GLU A 36 -4.99 -0.15 5.16
CA GLU A 36 -6.11 -0.25 4.21
C GLU A 36 -7.36 -0.84 4.85
N ARG A 37 -7.23 -1.93 5.64
CA ARG A 37 -8.40 -2.57 6.26
C ARG A 37 -8.83 -1.91 7.56
N HIS A 38 -7.86 -1.48 8.37
CA HIS A 38 -8.17 -0.92 9.69
C HIS A 38 -8.15 0.60 9.74
N GLN A 39 -7.82 1.29 8.63
CA GLN A 39 -7.72 2.76 8.59
C GLN A 39 -6.77 3.31 9.67
N GLY A 40 -5.76 2.51 10.01
CA GLY A 40 -4.75 2.79 11.02
C GLY A 40 -3.45 3.31 10.42
N LYS A 41 -2.39 3.26 11.24
CA LYS A 41 -1.03 3.64 10.87
C LYS A 41 -0.03 2.59 11.33
N LEU A 42 0.96 2.31 10.50
CA LEU A 42 2.10 1.44 10.81
C LEU A 42 3.39 2.21 10.52
N GLU A 43 4.15 2.52 11.57
CA GLU A 43 5.43 3.23 11.47
C GLU A 43 6.59 2.35 11.94
N CYS A 44 7.77 2.55 11.37
CA CYS A 44 9.00 1.91 11.83
C CYS A 44 9.97 2.97 12.33
N ARG A 45 10.40 2.85 13.59
CA ARG A 45 11.40 3.71 14.23
C ARG A 45 12.62 2.87 14.54
N SER A 46 13.77 3.24 14.00
CA SER A 46 14.96 2.42 14.15
C SER A 46 16.19 3.28 14.34
N GLN A 47 17.00 2.93 15.33
CA GLN A 47 18.29 3.54 15.58
C GLN A 47 19.36 2.45 15.58
N LEU A 48 20.42 2.66 14.79
CA LEU A 48 21.54 1.71 14.71
C LEU A 48 22.16 1.52 16.09
N GLY A 49 22.39 0.26 16.48
CA GLY A 49 22.94 -0.10 17.79
C GLY A 49 21.95 -0.09 18.95
N ALA A 50 20.77 0.53 18.82
CA ALA A 50 19.77 0.62 19.89
C ALA A 50 18.56 -0.31 19.67
N GLY A 51 18.25 -0.64 18.41
CA GLY A 51 17.17 -1.55 18.06
C GLY A 51 16.18 -0.97 17.06
N THR A 52 15.02 -1.60 16.98
CA THR A 52 13.93 -1.21 16.08
C THR A 52 12.61 -1.38 16.79
N GLU A 53 11.76 -0.37 16.66
CA GLU A 53 10.38 -0.33 17.16
C GLU A 53 9.42 -0.20 15.97
N PHE A 54 8.30 -0.92 16.06
CA PHE A 54 7.18 -0.77 15.13
C PHE A 54 5.98 -0.24 15.89
N LEU A 55 5.47 0.91 15.46
CA LEU A 55 4.30 1.54 16.08
C LEU A 55 3.07 1.22 15.23
N ILE A 56 2.06 0.61 15.86
CA ILE A 56 0.77 0.29 15.25
C ILE A 56 -0.29 1.13 15.94
N GLN A 57 -1.05 1.90 15.17
CA GLN A 57 -2.16 2.70 15.66
C GLN A 57 -3.43 2.29 14.93
N ILE A 58 -4.47 1.90 15.66
CA ILE A 58 -5.76 1.50 15.11
C ILE A 58 -6.82 2.40 15.74
N PRO A 59 -7.67 3.07 14.94
CA PRO A 59 -8.74 3.89 15.49
C PRO A 59 -9.82 3.02 16.13
N ILE A 60 -10.39 3.47 17.26
CA ILE A 60 -11.48 2.75 17.96
C ILE A 60 -12.76 2.74 17.11
N GLN A 61 -13.00 3.81 16.35
CA GLN A 61 -14.09 3.92 15.38
C GLN A 61 -13.46 4.18 14.01
N GLN A 62 -13.79 3.38 13.01
CA GLN A 62 -13.26 3.60 11.69
C GLN A 62 -13.93 4.83 11.06
N PRO A 63 -13.21 5.64 10.27
CA PRO A 63 -13.78 6.83 9.63
C PRO A 63 -15.02 6.53 8.76
N SER A 64 -15.15 5.28 8.29
CA SER A 64 -16.30 4.79 7.52
C SER A 64 -17.55 4.49 8.35
N ASP A 65 -17.44 4.39 9.68
CA ASP A 65 -18.55 4.09 10.59
C ASP A 65 -19.35 5.35 10.98
N ALA A 66 -19.11 6.49 10.31
CA ALA A 66 -19.94 7.67 10.49
C ALA A 66 -21.41 7.30 10.21
N PRO A 67 -22.36 7.62 11.12
CA PRO A 67 -23.77 7.34 10.90
C PRO A 67 -24.21 8.07 9.63
N THR A 68 -24.39 7.29 8.56
CA THR A 68 -24.81 7.81 7.25
C THR A 68 -26.27 8.21 7.37
N GLY A 69 -26.51 9.50 7.59
CA GLY A 69 -27.80 10.12 7.29
C GLY A 69 -28.03 10.06 5.78
N GLU A 70 -29.21 9.58 5.39
CA GLU A 70 -29.69 9.44 4.03
C GLU A 70 -29.53 10.73 3.19
N GLY A 71 -29.10 10.60 1.92
CA GLY A 71 -29.49 11.59 0.90
C GLY A 71 -28.48 11.91 -0.21
N LYS A 72 -28.80 11.37 -1.40
CA LYS A 72 -28.52 11.84 -2.78
C LYS A 72 -27.26 11.32 -3.47
N GLY A 73 -27.53 10.56 -4.53
CA GLY A 73 -26.55 9.91 -5.37
C GLY A 73 -25.83 10.83 -6.36
N SER A 74 -24.78 10.25 -6.92
CA SER A 74 -24.15 10.67 -8.16
C SER A 74 -23.97 9.43 -9.02
N VAL A 75 -24.89 9.24 -9.97
CA VAL A 75 -24.66 8.40 -11.13
C VAL A 75 -23.88 9.26 -12.12
N SER A 76 -22.67 8.86 -12.47
CA SER A 76 -21.96 9.38 -13.65
C SER A 76 -21.53 8.18 -14.49
N ASN A 77 -22.22 8.02 -15.62
CA ASN A 77 -21.96 7.00 -16.62
C ASN A 77 -20.93 7.50 -17.65
N SER A 78 -20.27 6.54 -18.30
CA SER A 78 -19.62 6.59 -19.62
C SER A 78 -18.22 7.22 -19.73
N GLY A 79 -17.25 6.34 -19.99
CA GLY A 79 -15.95 6.66 -20.58
C GLY A 79 -15.50 5.47 -21.41
N ALA A 80 -15.90 5.45 -22.68
CA ALA A 80 -15.65 4.39 -23.63
C ALA A 80 -14.15 4.15 -23.88
N THR A 81 -13.74 2.88 -23.94
CA THR A 81 -12.40 2.47 -24.35
C THR A 81 -12.20 2.82 -25.82
N ARG A 82 -11.45 3.89 -26.12
CA ARG A 82 -10.96 4.18 -27.46
C ARG A 82 -9.68 3.37 -27.69
N VAL A 83 -9.79 2.29 -28.45
CA VAL A 83 -8.63 1.60 -29.02
C VAL A 83 -8.10 2.45 -30.18
N GLU A 84 -6.87 2.96 -30.05
CA GLU A 84 -6.18 3.66 -31.13
C GLU A 84 -5.75 2.63 -32.20
N PRO A 85 -5.93 2.91 -33.50
CA PRO A 85 -5.51 2.00 -34.56
C PRO A 85 -3.98 1.93 -34.65
N ILE A 86 -3.44 0.71 -34.69
CA ILE A 86 -2.02 0.44 -34.90
C ILE A 86 -1.65 0.89 -36.32
N ALA A 87 -0.75 1.86 -36.44
CA ALA A 87 -0.18 2.26 -37.72
C ALA A 87 0.71 1.13 -38.26
N VAL A 88 0.40 0.65 -39.47
CA VAL A 88 1.24 -0.29 -40.22
C VAL A 88 2.42 0.49 -40.82
N PRO A 89 3.69 0.15 -40.55
CA PRO A 89 4.81 0.83 -41.19
C PRO A 89 4.86 0.45 -42.68
N SER A 90 4.83 1.46 -43.56
CA SER A 90 5.04 1.29 -45.00
C SER A 90 6.45 0.78 -45.29
N PRO A 91 6.62 -0.16 -46.25
CA PRO A 91 7.93 -0.64 -46.64
C PRO A 91 8.65 0.39 -47.53
N GLY A 92 9.91 0.66 -47.19
CA GLY A 92 10.90 1.31 -48.05
C GLY A 92 12.07 0.37 -48.28
#